data_AF-A0A4J1UBY1-F1
#
_entry.id   AF-A0A4J1UBY1-F1
#
_cell.length_a   1.000
_cell.length_b   1.000
_cell.length_c   1.000
_cell.angle_alpha   90.00
_cell.angle_beta   90.00
_cell.angle_gamma   90.00
#
_symmetry.space_group_name_H-M   'P 1'
#
loop_
_entity.id
_entity.type
_entity.pdbx_description
1 polymer ?
#
loop_
_entity_poly.entity_id
_entity_poly.type
_entity_poly.pdbx_seq_one_letter_code
_entity_poly.pdbx_strand_id
1 'polypeptide(L)'
;MGNIYTREEEGIQVHQYGAHIFHTSDKESWDYVNQFAGFNRYTNSPVANYKGEIYNLPFNMNTFNKLWGVVTPAEAQAKIEEQRAILNGKTPENLEEQAISLVGTDIYEKLIKDYTEKQWGKPTTELPSFIIRRLPVHLTYDNNYFNDTYQGIPIGGYTQIVEKMLDHENIDVETNVDFFVNKEQYLKDFPKIVFTGMIDEFFDYKLGELEYRSLRFENETLDMENYQGNAVVNYTDAETPYTRIIEHKHFEFGSQAKTIITKEHSKTWEKGDEPYYPVNNDRNNHLYKSYKKLADEQGNVIFGGRLGHYRYYDMHQVIGAALQCVRNELD
;
A
#
# COMPACT_ATOMS: atom_id res chain seq x y z
N MET A 1 -7.25 -3.59 -15.85
CA MET A 1 -5.90 -3.07 -15.51
C MET A 1 -5.72 -3.16 -14.00
N GLY A 2 -4.50 -3.36 -13.50
CA GLY A 2 -4.24 -3.46 -12.06
C GLY A 2 -3.99 -2.12 -11.37
N ASN A 3 -3.86 -2.13 -10.04
CA ASN A 3 -3.71 -0.90 -9.23
C ASN A 3 -2.41 -0.12 -9.51
N ILE A 4 -1.38 -0.75 -10.09
CA ILE A 4 -0.12 -0.05 -10.43
C ILE A 4 -0.23 0.82 -11.69
N TYR A 5 -1.38 0.83 -12.39
CA TYR A 5 -1.55 1.54 -13.65
C TYR A 5 -1.19 3.04 -13.53
N THR A 6 -0.30 3.48 -14.42
CA THR A 6 0.05 4.88 -14.61
C THR A 6 -0.47 5.40 -15.94
N ARG A 7 -0.87 6.65 -15.97
CA ARG A 7 -1.30 7.34 -17.19
C ARG A 7 -0.50 8.61 -17.37
N GLU A 8 0.02 8.83 -18.57
CA GLU A 8 0.67 10.09 -18.89
C GLU A 8 -0.37 11.20 -19.10
N GLU A 9 -0.18 12.32 -18.42
CA GLU A 9 -0.96 13.55 -18.59
C GLU A 9 -0.01 14.75 -18.40
N GLU A 10 0.00 15.71 -19.33
CA GLU A 10 0.90 16.88 -19.29
C GLU A 10 2.41 16.51 -19.17
N GLY A 11 2.80 15.32 -19.68
CA GLY A 11 4.16 14.79 -19.54
C GLY A 11 4.50 14.33 -18.12
N ILE A 12 3.50 14.07 -17.27
CA ILE A 12 3.62 13.55 -15.91
C ILE A 12 2.99 12.15 -15.87
N GLN A 13 3.69 11.17 -15.28
CA GLN A 13 3.16 9.83 -15.04
C GLN A 13 2.28 9.83 -13.79
N VAL A 14 0.96 9.86 -14.00
CA VAL A 14 -0.04 9.91 -12.93
C VAL A 14 -0.37 8.50 -12.45
N HIS A 15 -0.10 8.20 -11.19
CA HIS A 15 -0.45 6.93 -10.55
C HIS A 15 -1.96 6.91 -10.22
N GLN A 16 -2.76 6.22 -11.04
CA GLN A 16 -4.22 6.38 -11.03
C GLN A 16 -4.90 5.86 -9.76
N TYR A 17 -4.30 4.87 -9.11
CA TYR A 17 -4.89 4.18 -7.96
C TYR A 17 -4.02 4.27 -6.71
N GLY A 18 -3.44 5.45 -6.48
CA GLY A 18 -2.59 5.76 -5.34
C GLY A 18 -1.09 5.64 -5.65
N ALA A 19 -0.27 6.12 -4.73
CA ALA A 19 1.18 6.11 -4.88
C ALA A 19 1.73 4.68 -4.86
N HIS A 20 2.53 4.33 -5.88
CA HIS A 20 3.21 3.05 -5.98
C HIS A 20 4.70 3.29 -6.10
N ILE A 21 5.47 2.81 -5.12
CA ILE A 21 6.92 2.93 -5.08
C ILE A 21 7.48 1.52 -5.08
N PHE A 22 8.36 1.20 -6.02
CA PHE A 22 8.99 -0.11 -6.02
C PHE A 22 10.14 -0.11 -5.01
N HIS A 23 10.14 -1.10 -4.13
CA HIS A 23 11.22 -1.35 -3.17
C HIS A 23 11.34 -2.85 -2.94
N THR A 24 12.57 -3.35 -2.78
CA THR A 24 12.84 -4.74 -2.43
C THR A 24 14.30 -4.92 -2.00
N SER A 25 14.54 -5.89 -1.12
CA SER A 25 15.88 -6.41 -0.84
C SER A 25 16.16 -7.71 -1.60
N ASP A 26 15.17 -8.28 -2.28
CA ASP A 26 15.31 -9.46 -3.11
C ASP A 26 15.88 -9.09 -4.47
N LYS A 27 17.11 -9.53 -4.72
CA LYS A 27 17.80 -9.24 -5.98
C LYS A 27 17.09 -9.87 -7.18
N GLU A 28 16.47 -11.04 -7.00
CA GLU A 28 15.78 -11.72 -8.09
C GLU A 28 14.58 -10.91 -8.59
N SER A 29 13.72 -10.45 -7.68
CA SER A 29 12.59 -9.57 -8.02
C SER A 29 13.05 -8.25 -8.64
N TRP A 30 14.15 -7.67 -8.15
CA TRP A 30 14.73 -6.44 -8.72
C TRP A 30 15.26 -6.65 -10.13
N ASP A 31 16.06 -7.68 -10.35
CA ASP A 31 16.61 -8.02 -11.66
C ASP A 31 15.48 -8.36 -12.64
N TYR A 32 14.45 -9.07 -12.19
CA TYR A 32 13.28 -9.42 -13.00
C TYR A 32 12.55 -8.18 -13.53
N VAL A 33 12.18 -7.24 -12.65
CA VAL A 33 11.46 -6.04 -13.09
C VAL A 33 12.32 -5.12 -13.97
N ASN A 34 13.65 -5.11 -13.75
CA ASN A 34 14.59 -4.32 -14.56
C ASN A 34 14.79 -4.85 -15.99
N GLN A 35 14.30 -6.05 -16.33
CA GLN A 35 14.25 -6.51 -17.72
C GLN A 35 13.29 -5.66 -18.56
N PHE A 36 12.29 -5.03 -17.93
CA PHE A 36 11.22 -4.32 -18.62
C PHE A 36 11.39 -2.79 -18.55
N ALA A 37 12.01 -2.25 -17.50
CA ALA A 37 12.24 -0.81 -17.38
C ALA A 37 13.48 -0.47 -16.55
N GLY A 38 14.14 0.65 -16.89
CA GLY A 38 15.10 1.28 -15.99
C GLY A 38 14.38 2.02 -14.86
N PHE A 39 14.89 1.88 -13.64
CA PHE A 39 14.36 2.57 -12.47
C PHE A 39 15.22 3.78 -12.12
N ASN A 40 14.56 4.88 -11.73
CA ASN A 40 15.25 6.02 -11.16
C ASN A 40 15.65 5.75 -9.70
N ARG A 41 16.34 6.70 -9.08
CA ARG A 41 16.79 6.63 -7.68
C ARG A 41 15.81 7.27 -6.68
N TYR A 42 14.52 7.33 -7.00
CA TYR A 42 13.54 7.92 -6.10
C TYR A 42 13.58 7.22 -4.74
N THR A 43 13.73 8.01 -3.68
CA THR A 43 13.65 7.56 -2.28
C THR A 43 12.38 8.14 -1.68
N ASN A 44 11.51 7.25 -1.22
CA ASN A 44 10.26 7.63 -0.60
C ASN A 44 10.55 8.24 0.77
N SER A 45 10.31 9.54 0.86
CA SER A 45 10.42 10.32 2.10
C SER A 45 9.16 11.15 2.30
N PRO A 46 8.01 10.52 2.61
CA PRO A 46 6.77 11.23 2.85
C PRO A 46 6.93 12.22 4.01
N VAL A 47 6.04 13.22 4.04
CA VAL A 47 5.91 14.11 5.20
C VAL A 47 4.49 14.03 5.74
N ALA A 48 4.35 14.23 7.05
CA ALA A 48 3.07 14.37 7.72
C ALA A 48 2.79 15.84 8.00
N ASN A 49 1.57 16.28 7.70
CA ASN A 49 1.00 17.56 8.06
C ASN A 49 -0.02 17.34 9.18
N TYR A 50 0.27 17.87 10.36
CA TYR A 50 -0.65 17.92 11.49
C TYR A 50 -1.01 19.37 11.76
N LYS A 51 -2.20 19.81 11.31
CA LYS A 51 -2.69 21.19 11.55
C LYS A 51 -1.71 22.29 11.10
N GLY A 52 -0.99 22.05 10.00
CA GLY A 52 0.02 22.96 9.44
C GLY A 52 1.45 22.70 9.94
N GLU A 53 1.64 21.85 10.95
CA GLU A 53 2.97 21.41 11.39
C GLU A 53 3.48 20.28 10.51
N ILE A 54 4.66 20.47 9.90
CA ILE A 54 5.28 19.48 9.03
C ILE A 54 6.28 18.62 9.80
N TYR A 55 6.15 17.30 9.65
CA TYR A 55 6.99 16.27 10.24
C TYR A 55 7.51 15.32 9.17
N ASN A 56 8.76 14.90 9.28
CA ASN A 56 9.31 13.87 8.38
C ASN A 56 8.80 12.48 8.78
N LEU A 57 8.59 11.63 7.77
CA LEU A 57 8.36 10.20 7.91
C LEU A 57 9.51 9.42 7.24
N PRO A 58 9.84 8.20 7.70
CA PRO A 58 9.28 7.52 8.86
C PRO A 58 9.70 8.21 10.17
N PHE A 59 9.24 7.71 11.33
CA PHE A 59 9.59 8.34 12.61
C PHE A 59 11.10 8.21 12.85
N ASN A 60 11.81 9.33 12.77
CA ASN A 60 13.26 9.36 12.87
C ASN A 60 13.77 10.58 13.65
N MET A 61 15.08 10.78 13.75
CA MET A 61 15.65 11.90 14.51
C MET A 61 15.18 13.29 14.02
N ASN A 62 14.85 13.48 12.73
CA ASN A 62 14.22 14.70 12.24
C ASN A 62 12.85 14.93 12.89
N THR A 63 12.03 13.87 12.98
CA THR A 63 10.72 13.90 13.64
C THR A 63 10.87 14.23 15.13
N PHE A 64 11.77 13.52 15.83
CA PHE A 64 11.96 13.70 17.27
C PHE A 64 12.54 15.08 17.60
N ASN A 65 13.47 15.59 16.79
CA ASN A 65 14.00 16.93 16.93
C ASN A 65 12.89 17.99 16.77
N LYS A 66 12.05 17.86 15.73
CA LYS A 66 10.94 18.79 15.51
C LYS A 66 9.91 18.74 16.65
N LEU A 67 9.66 17.56 17.21
CA LEU A 67 8.63 17.35 18.23
C LEU A 67 9.10 17.76 19.64
N TRP A 68 10.34 17.43 20.01
CA TRP A 68 10.84 17.56 21.38
C TRP A 68 12.11 18.40 21.53
N GLY A 69 12.72 18.85 20.43
CA GLY A 69 13.99 19.58 20.44
C GLY A 69 15.22 18.70 20.74
N VAL A 70 15.05 17.38 20.88
CA VAL A 70 16.14 16.44 21.14
C VAL A 70 17.09 16.37 19.94
N VAL A 71 18.39 16.19 20.18
CA VAL A 71 19.40 16.18 19.11
C VAL A 71 20.18 14.88 19.03
N THR A 72 20.15 14.07 20.10
CA THR A 72 20.82 12.77 20.17
C THR A 72 19.84 11.60 20.25
N PRO A 73 20.22 10.42 19.72
CA PRO A 73 19.48 9.16 19.90
C PRO A 73 19.10 8.84 21.35
N ALA A 74 20.01 9.11 22.30
CA ALA A 74 19.78 8.82 23.71
C ALA A 74 18.66 9.69 24.31
N GLU A 75 18.61 10.97 23.95
CA GLU A 75 17.55 11.89 24.37
C GLU A 75 16.19 11.50 23.76
N ALA A 76 16.18 11.14 22.48
CA ALA A 76 14.96 10.68 21.80
C ALA A 76 14.43 9.38 22.44
N GLN A 77 15.31 8.42 22.69
CA GLN A 77 14.95 7.16 23.36
C GLN A 77 14.41 7.42 24.78
N ALA A 78 15.05 8.29 25.56
CA ALA A 78 14.58 8.67 26.89
C ALA A 78 13.18 9.30 26.85
N LYS A 79 12.88 10.14 25.84
CA LYS A 79 11.56 10.73 25.65
C LYS A 79 10.48 9.70 25.28
N ILE A 80 10.81 8.76 24.39
CA ILE A 80 9.88 7.66 24.05
C ILE A 80 9.61 6.80 25.30
N GLU A 81 10.64 6.50 26.08
CA GLU A 81 10.52 5.74 27.32
C GLU A 81 9.67 6.44 28.39
N GLU A 82 9.84 7.74 28.55
CA GLU A 82 9.02 8.59 29.42
C GLU A 82 7.54 8.48 29.04
N GLN A 83 7.21 8.61 27.75
CA GLN A 83 5.82 8.62 27.28
C GLN A 83 5.15 7.25 27.33
N ARG A 84 5.86 6.17 26.97
CA ARG A 84 5.29 4.81 27.01
C ARG A 84 5.06 4.29 28.43
N ALA A 85 5.61 4.95 29.46
CA ALA A 85 5.44 4.57 30.86
C ALA A 85 3.95 4.54 31.29
N ILE A 86 3.07 5.26 30.58
CA ILE A 86 1.62 5.21 30.77
C ILE A 86 1.04 3.79 30.62
N LEU A 87 1.66 2.93 29.80
CA LEU A 87 1.23 1.54 29.62
C LEU A 87 1.63 0.65 30.80
N ASN A 88 2.58 1.09 31.64
CA ASN A 88 3.02 0.37 32.84
C ASN A 88 3.33 -1.13 32.61
N GLY A 89 3.97 -1.45 31.47
CA GLY A 89 4.32 -2.83 31.10
C GLY A 89 3.16 -3.69 30.60
N LYS A 90 1.98 -3.11 30.36
CA LYS A 90 0.84 -3.79 29.72
C LYS A 90 1.23 -4.30 28.33
N THR A 91 0.83 -5.52 28.00
CA THR A 91 0.86 -6.05 26.63
C THR A 91 -0.23 -5.37 25.80
N PRO A 92 0.08 -4.73 24.66
CA PRO A 92 -0.91 -4.05 23.84
C PRO A 92 -2.01 -4.96 23.28
N GLU A 93 -3.27 -4.56 23.47
CA GLU A 93 -4.45 -5.30 23.02
C GLU A 93 -5.09 -4.70 21.76
N ASN A 94 -4.84 -3.41 21.52
CA ASN A 94 -5.36 -2.66 20.38
C ASN A 94 -4.27 -1.80 19.72
N LEU A 95 -4.62 -1.10 18.64
CA LEU A 95 -3.70 -0.29 17.86
C LEU A 95 -3.19 0.93 18.63
N GLU A 96 -4.05 1.59 19.41
CA GLU A 96 -3.66 2.72 20.28
C GLU A 96 -2.52 2.32 21.23
N GLU A 97 -2.74 1.27 22.01
CA GLU A 97 -1.75 0.78 22.97
C GLU A 97 -0.47 0.32 22.26
N GLN A 98 -0.61 -0.31 21.09
CA GLN A 98 0.54 -0.77 20.32
C GLN A 98 1.36 0.42 19.81
N ALA A 99 0.71 1.46 19.27
CA ALA A 99 1.38 2.66 18.82
C ALA A 99 2.09 3.38 19.98
N ILE A 100 1.39 3.61 21.09
CA ILE A 100 1.97 4.24 22.29
C ILE A 100 3.17 3.44 22.80
N SER A 101 3.12 2.10 22.75
CA SER A 101 4.24 1.24 23.19
C SER A 101 5.51 1.40 22.34
N LEU A 102 5.33 1.77 21.06
CA LEU A 102 6.41 1.91 20.09
C LEU A 102 6.97 3.33 20.03
N VAL A 103 6.11 4.36 20.09
CA VAL A 103 6.49 5.74 19.76
C VAL A 103 6.08 6.79 20.79
N GLY A 104 5.40 6.40 21.87
CA GLY A 104 4.89 7.33 22.88
C GLY A 104 3.59 8.03 22.48
N THR A 105 3.04 8.80 23.42
CA THR A 105 1.73 9.45 23.33
C THR A 105 1.70 10.60 22.34
N ASP A 106 2.76 11.42 22.24
CA ASP A 106 2.74 12.61 21.39
C ASP A 106 2.71 12.24 19.91
N ILE A 107 3.54 11.27 19.51
CA ILE A 107 3.55 10.77 18.12
C ILE A 107 2.24 10.06 17.81
N TYR A 108 1.73 9.27 18.76
CA TYR A 108 0.43 8.64 18.60
C TYR A 108 -0.68 9.67 18.33
N GLU A 109 -0.84 10.67 19.21
CA GLU A 109 -1.89 11.68 19.09
C GLU A 109 -1.74 12.56 17.84
N LYS A 110 -0.51 12.99 17.50
CA LYS A 110 -0.30 13.89 16.36
C LYS A 110 -0.26 13.19 15.01
N LEU A 111 0.37 12.02 14.93
CA LEU A 111 0.81 11.46 13.64
C LEU A 111 0.18 10.10 13.32
N ILE A 112 -0.51 9.45 14.27
CA ILE A 112 -1.05 8.10 14.08
C ILE A 112 -2.55 8.05 14.24
N LYS A 113 -3.10 8.57 15.34
CA LYS A 113 -4.48 8.35 15.78
C LYS A 113 -5.49 8.71 14.70
N ASP A 114 -5.67 10.01 14.47
CA ASP A 114 -6.66 10.54 13.54
C ASP A 114 -6.41 10.04 12.09
N TYR A 115 -5.15 9.92 11.65
CA TYR A 115 -4.81 9.32 10.35
C TYR A 115 -5.32 7.88 10.24
N THR A 116 -5.10 7.08 11.27
CA THR A 116 -5.51 5.66 11.32
C THR A 116 -7.03 5.55 11.35
N GLU A 117 -7.70 6.37 12.16
CA GLU A 117 -9.16 6.36 12.26
C GLU A 117 -9.82 6.80 10.95
N LYS A 118 -9.25 7.78 10.24
CA LYS A 118 -9.67 8.12 8.86
C LYS A 118 -9.45 6.96 7.91
N GLN A 119 -8.30 6.30 7.96
CA GLN A 119 -7.96 5.19 7.06
C GLN A 119 -8.86 3.97 7.26
N TRP A 120 -9.23 3.65 8.50
CA TRP A 120 -9.96 2.42 8.82
C TRP A 120 -11.45 2.64 9.13
N GLY A 121 -11.87 3.88 9.38
CA GLY A 121 -13.23 4.23 9.76
C GLY A 121 -13.64 3.69 11.13
N LYS A 122 -12.69 3.44 12.02
CA LYS A 122 -12.91 2.91 13.38
C LYS A 122 -11.94 3.53 14.38
N PRO A 123 -12.34 3.68 15.65
CA PRO A 123 -11.44 4.11 16.71
C PRO A 123 -10.21 3.19 16.83
N THR A 124 -9.05 3.77 17.11
CA THR A 124 -7.80 3.00 17.29
C THR A 124 -7.84 2.00 18.46
N THR A 125 -8.75 2.21 19.42
CA THR A 125 -9.03 1.30 20.53
C THR A 125 -9.81 0.03 20.14
N GLU A 126 -10.48 0.05 18.98
CA GLU A 126 -11.22 -1.09 18.42
C GLU A 126 -10.44 -1.84 17.33
N LEU A 127 -9.30 -1.29 16.92
CA LEU A 127 -8.46 -1.87 15.89
C LEU A 127 -7.47 -2.87 16.51
N PRO A 128 -7.28 -4.07 15.92
CA PRO A 128 -6.31 -5.03 16.43
C PRO A 128 -4.88 -4.46 16.46
N SER A 129 -4.15 -4.75 17.53
CA SER A 129 -2.75 -4.30 17.71
C SER A 129 -1.83 -4.70 16.55
N PHE A 130 -2.10 -5.84 15.91
CA PHE A 130 -1.27 -6.33 14.81
C PHE A 130 -1.40 -5.55 13.50
N ILE A 131 -2.36 -4.63 13.36
CA ILE A 131 -2.40 -3.74 12.18
C ILE A 131 -1.10 -2.93 12.12
N ILE A 132 -0.53 -2.59 13.28
CA ILE A 132 0.75 -1.91 13.40
C ILE A 132 1.71 -2.78 14.23
N ARG A 133 2.08 -3.95 13.71
CA ARG A 133 3.09 -4.81 14.37
C ARG A 133 4.43 -4.11 14.54
N ARG A 134 4.83 -3.30 13.55
CA ARG A 134 6.07 -2.53 13.54
C ARG A 134 5.82 -1.19 12.86
N LEU A 135 6.22 -0.11 13.53
CA LEU A 135 6.46 1.17 12.88
C LEU A 135 7.97 1.29 12.65
N PRO A 136 8.41 1.78 11.49
CA PRO A 136 9.80 2.18 11.32
C PRO A 136 10.09 3.34 12.28
N VAL A 137 10.83 3.05 13.36
CA VAL A 137 11.34 4.01 14.34
C VAL A 137 12.86 3.98 14.26
N HIS A 138 13.44 5.08 13.78
CA HIS A 138 14.86 5.18 13.48
C HIS A 138 15.55 6.18 14.40
N LEU A 139 16.50 5.73 15.20
CA LEU A 139 17.36 6.63 15.99
C LEU A 139 18.53 7.18 15.15
N THR A 140 18.25 7.55 13.91
CA THR A 140 19.16 8.18 12.93
C THR A 140 18.44 9.31 12.20
N TYR A 141 19.19 10.23 11.59
CA TYR A 141 18.64 11.27 10.71
C TYR A 141 18.47 10.71 9.30
N ASP A 142 17.42 9.92 9.08
CA ASP A 142 17.14 9.27 7.80
C ASP A 142 15.64 9.25 7.52
N ASN A 143 15.23 9.92 6.43
CA ASN A 143 13.84 10.01 6.00
C ASN A 143 13.46 8.91 4.98
N ASN A 144 14.32 7.93 4.73
CA ASN A 144 13.99 6.83 3.84
C ASN A 144 12.94 5.92 4.49
N TYR A 145 11.75 5.85 3.88
CA TYR A 145 10.61 5.08 4.41
C TYR A 145 10.82 3.56 4.34
N PHE A 146 11.61 3.09 3.38
CA PHE A 146 11.88 1.67 3.18
C PHE A 146 13.36 1.38 3.46
N ASN A 147 13.63 0.35 4.29
CA ASN A 147 15.00 -0.10 4.56
C ASN A 147 15.53 -1.08 3.49
N ASP A 148 14.82 -1.21 2.38
CA ASP A 148 15.16 -2.15 1.31
C ASP A 148 16.38 -1.70 0.52
N THR A 149 17.18 -2.68 0.07
CA THR A 149 18.40 -2.46 -0.71
C THR A 149 18.15 -1.72 -2.02
N TYR A 150 17.07 -2.06 -2.72
CA TYR A 150 16.68 -1.48 -4.01
C TYR A 150 15.38 -0.71 -3.86
N GLN A 151 15.33 0.50 -4.41
CA GLN A 151 14.16 1.37 -4.38
C GLN A 151 14.16 2.32 -5.57
N GLY A 152 12.99 2.56 -6.17
CA GLY A 152 12.84 3.53 -7.23
C GLY A 152 11.46 3.54 -7.88
N ILE A 153 11.33 4.40 -8.88
CA ILE A 153 10.17 4.50 -9.77
C ILE A 153 10.62 4.12 -11.19
N PRO A 154 9.84 3.33 -11.94
CA PRO A 154 10.18 3.04 -13.33
C PRO A 154 10.10 4.32 -14.17
N ILE A 155 11.15 4.58 -14.94
CA ILE A 155 11.19 5.75 -15.82
C ILE A 155 10.13 5.56 -16.92
N GLY A 156 9.21 6.52 -17.04
CA GLY A 156 8.06 6.40 -17.96
C GLY A 156 6.87 5.62 -17.39
N GLY A 157 6.81 5.42 -16.08
CA GLY A 157 5.65 4.83 -15.39
C GLY A 157 5.59 3.29 -15.44
N TYR A 158 4.60 2.74 -14.73
CA TYR A 158 4.42 1.29 -14.56
C TYR A 158 3.70 0.62 -15.73
N THR A 159 2.85 1.34 -16.46
CA THR A 159 2.07 0.76 -17.56
C THR A 159 2.96 0.13 -18.63
N GLN A 160 4.06 0.79 -18.99
CA GLN A 160 5.02 0.27 -19.98
C GLN A 160 5.74 -1.01 -19.53
N ILE A 161 5.87 -1.25 -18.22
CA ILE A 161 6.39 -2.53 -17.71
C ILE A 161 5.39 -3.65 -18.02
N VAL A 162 4.12 -3.44 -17.71
CA VAL A 162 3.06 -4.44 -17.91
C VAL A 162 2.85 -4.70 -19.40
N GLU A 163 2.89 -3.67 -20.24
CA GLU A 163 2.85 -3.81 -21.70
C GLU A 163 3.96 -4.73 -22.20
N LYS A 164 5.22 -4.50 -21.77
CA LYS A 164 6.36 -5.35 -22.16
C LYS A 164 6.30 -6.76 -21.58
N MET A 165 5.72 -6.95 -20.40
CA MET A 165 5.51 -8.28 -19.83
C MET A 165 4.50 -9.10 -20.64
N LEU A 166 3.52 -8.43 -21.26
CA LEU A 166 2.46 -9.06 -22.04
C LEU A 166 2.74 -9.11 -23.55
N ASP A 167 3.79 -8.41 -24.03
CA ASP A 167 4.20 -8.37 -25.43
C ASP A 167 4.95 -9.66 -25.85
N HIS A 168 4.21 -10.75 -26.00
CA HIS A 168 4.72 -12.03 -26.48
C HIS A 168 3.72 -12.72 -27.40
N GLU A 169 4.19 -13.40 -28.44
CA GLU A 169 3.35 -14.07 -29.45
C GLU A 169 2.41 -15.18 -28.92
N ASN A 170 2.58 -15.57 -27.66
CA ASN A 170 1.80 -16.62 -26.99
C ASN A 170 0.82 -16.02 -25.95
N ILE A 171 0.73 -14.69 -25.87
CA ILE A 171 -0.10 -13.99 -24.90
C ILE A 171 -1.14 -13.19 -25.67
N ASP A 172 -2.39 -13.63 -25.58
CA ASP A 172 -3.55 -12.85 -26.00
C ASP A 172 -4.09 -12.05 -24.81
N VAL A 173 -4.39 -10.76 -25.05
CA VAL A 173 -4.92 -9.87 -24.02
C VAL A 173 -6.29 -9.35 -24.41
N GLU A 174 -7.30 -9.74 -23.62
CA GLU A 174 -8.64 -9.17 -23.70
C GLU A 174 -8.86 -8.17 -22.55
N THR A 175 -9.45 -7.01 -22.87
CA THR A 175 -9.76 -5.97 -21.88
C THR A 175 -11.25 -5.66 -21.88
N ASN A 176 -11.76 -5.09 -20.78
CA ASN A 176 -13.19 -4.86 -20.57
C ASN A 176 -14.01 -6.16 -20.57
N VAL A 177 -13.41 -7.27 -20.16
CA VAL A 177 -14.04 -8.58 -20.02
C VAL A 177 -14.07 -8.96 -18.56
N ASP A 178 -15.26 -9.24 -18.03
CA ASP A 178 -15.46 -9.79 -16.71
C ASP A 178 -15.40 -11.33 -16.78
N PHE A 179 -14.47 -11.92 -16.04
CA PHE A 179 -14.31 -13.37 -15.93
C PHE A 179 -15.60 -14.08 -15.50
N PHE A 180 -16.39 -13.47 -14.61
CA PHE A 180 -17.58 -14.09 -14.05
C PHE A 180 -18.70 -14.30 -15.06
N VAL A 181 -18.77 -13.47 -16.11
CA VAL A 181 -19.75 -13.62 -17.20
C VAL A 181 -19.60 -14.95 -17.94
N ASN A 182 -18.37 -15.45 -18.09
CA ASN A 182 -18.04 -16.66 -18.85
C ASN A 182 -17.38 -17.75 -17.98
N LYS A 183 -17.42 -17.62 -16.65
CA LYS A 183 -16.68 -18.47 -15.71
C LYS A 183 -16.86 -19.96 -15.93
N GLU A 184 -18.10 -20.43 -16.10
CA GLU A 184 -18.38 -21.86 -16.31
C GLU A 184 -17.75 -22.39 -17.61
N GLN A 185 -17.79 -21.58 -18.67
CA GLN A 185 -17.19 -21.93 -19.96
C GLN A 185 -15.66 -21.97 -19.85
N TYR A 186 -15.06 -20.96 -19.23
CA TYR A 186 -13.61 -20.92 -19.03
C TYR A 186 -13.10 -22.08 -18.18
N LEU A 187 -13.79 -22.42 -17.08
CA LEU A 187 -13.44 -23.56 -16.22
C LEU A 187 -13.47 -24.90 -16.97
N LYS A 188 -14.24 -25.00 -18.06
CA LYS A 188 -14.34 -26.19 -18.91
C LYS A 188 -13.30 -26.19 -20.03
N ASP A 189 -13.06 -25.04 -20.65
CA ASP A 189 -12.24 -24.93 -21.85
C ASP A 189 -10.74 -24.88 -21.56
N PHE A 190 -10.35 -24.28 -20.43
CA PHE A 190 -8.95 -24.11 -20.08
C PHE A 190 -8.48 -25.19 -19.09
N PRO A 191 -7.37 -25.89 -19.38
CA PRO A 191 -6.87 -26.96 -18.52
C PRO A 191 -6.36 -26.44 -17.17
N LYS A 192 -5.99 -25.16 -17.11
CA LYS A 192 -5.51 -24.49 -15.91
C LYS A 192 -5.91 -23.01 -15.98
N ILE A 193 -6.34 -22.45 -14.86
CA ILE A 193 -6.69 -21.04 -14.73
C ILE A 193 -5.90 -20.43 -13.58
N VAL A 194 -5.30 -19.27 -13.79
CA VAL A 194 -4.76 -18.43 -12.73
C VAL A 194 -5.78 -17.32 -12.46
N PHE A 195 -6.35 -17.32 -11.26
CA PHE A 195 -7.35 -16.36 -10.83
C PHE A 195 -6.79 -15.44 -9.74
N THR A 196 -6.73 -14.14 -10.04
CA THR A 196 -6.16 -13.12 -9.14
C THR A 196 -7.20 -12.13 -8.59
N GLY A 197 -8.49 -12.39 -8.84
CA GLY A 197 -9.62 -11.59 -8.34
C GLY A 197 -10.01 -11.96 -6.90
N MET A 198 -11.15 -11.45 -6.45
CA MET A 198 -11.67 -11.70 -5.10
C MET A 198 -12.08 -13.18 -4.92
N ILE A 199 -11.47 -13.86 -3.94
CA ILE A 199 -11.72 -15.28 -3.70
C ILE A 199 -13.16 -15.56 -3.26
N ASP A 200 -13.77 -14.67 -2.48
CA ASP A 200 -15.15 -14.79 -2.03
C ASP A 200 -16.14 -14.57 -3.17
N GLU A 201 -15.88 -13.60 -4.06
CA GLU A 201 -16.65 -13.41 -5.30
C GLU A 201 -16.56 -14.62 -6.23
N PHE A 202 -15.38 -15.24 -6.33
CA PHE A 202 -15.24 -16.50 -7.08
C PHE A 202 -16.19 -17.59 -6.59
N PHE A 203 -16.58 -17.60 -5.32
CA PHE A 203 -17.56 -18.55 -4.79
C PHE A 203 -18.94 -17.93 -4.57
N ASP A 204 -19.29 -16.89 -5.33
CA ASP A 204 -20.58 -16.21 -5.30
C ASP A 204 -20.96 -15.72 -3.88
N TYR A 205 -19.95 -15.37 -3.09
CA TYR A 205 -20.06 -14.97 -1.70
C TYR A 205 -20.80 -15.98 -0.80
N LYS A 206 -20.81 -17.28 -1.16
CA LYS A 206 -21.64 -18.29 -0.48
C LYS A 206 -21.36 -18.51 1.01
N LEU A 207 -20.19 -18.08 1.51
CA LEU A 207 -19.85 -18.11 2.94
C LEU A 207 -19.95 -16.73 3.61
N GLY A 208 -20.35 -15.70 2.87
CA GLY A 208 -20.33 -14.29 3.29
C GLY A 208 -19.19 -13.49 2.66
N GLU A 209 -19.25 -12.16 2.82
CA GLU A 209 -18.30 -11.23 2.21
C GLU A 209 -17.07 -11.00 3.10
N LEU A 210 -15.88 -11.05 2.47
CA LEU A 210 -14.64 -10.58 3.07
C LEU A 210 -14.63 -9.06 3.08
N GLU A 211 -14.29 -8.45 4.22
CA GLU A 211 -14.26 -6.99 4.34
C GLU A 211 -12.98 -6.39 3.75
N TYR A 212 -13.13 -5.31 3.02
CA TYR A 212 -12.01 -4.49 2.55
C TYR A 212 -12.20 -3.02 2.95
N ARG A 213 -11.11 -2.26 2.90
CA ARG A 213 -11.17 -0.81 2.69
C ARG A 213 -11.01 -0.53 1.21
N SER A 214 -11.79 0.43 0.72
CA SER A 214 -11.62 1.02 -0.59
C SER A 214 -11.01 2.42 -0.49
N LEU A 215 -10.68 3.00 -1.63
CA LEU A 215 -10.16 4.35 -1.75
C LEU A 215 -10.91 5.09 -2.87
N ARG A 216 -11.10 6.39 -2.68
CA ARG A 216 -11.58 7.31 -3.72
C ARG A 216 -10.49 8.34 -3.99
N PHE A 217 -10.19 8.54 -5.25
CA PHE A 217 -9.15 9.47 -5.71
C PHE A 217 -9.78 10.66 -6.43
N GLU A 218 -9.41 11.87 -6.03
CA GLU A 218 -9.81 13.10 -6.70
C GLU A 218 -8.56 13.75 -7.33
N ASN A 219 -8.48 13.68 -8.67
CA ASN A 219 -7.36 14.23 -9.43
C ASN A 219 -7.63 15.69 -9.82
N GLU A 220 -6.61 16.53 -9.71
CA GLU A 220 -6.68 17.95 -10.02
C GLU A 220 -5.41 18.41 -10.73
N THR A 221 -5.56 19.02 -11.91
CA THR A 221 -4.45 19.62 -12.67
C THR A 221 -4.39 21.11 -12.34
N LEU A 222 -3.23 21.58 -11.87
CA LEU A 222 -3.01 22.92 -11.37
C LEU A 222 -2.02 23.69 -12.25
N ASP A 223 -2.34 24.95 -12.55
CA ASP A 223 -1.49 25.87 -13.30
C ASP A 223 -0.37 26.46 -12.42
N MET A 224 0.45 25.57 -11.84
CA MET A 224 1.66 25.89 -11.09
C MET A 224 2.68 24.75 -11.13
N GLU A 225 3.95 25.09 -10.97
CA GLU A 225 5.05 24.12 -11.08
C GLU A 225 5.11 23.14 -9.91
N ASN A 226 4.75 23.58 -8.71
CA ASN A 226 4.96 22.83 -7.48
C ASN A 226 3.90 23.20 -6.44
N TYR A 227 3.08 22.24 -6.05
CA TYR A 227 1.99 22.43 -5.11
C TYR A 227 2.43 22.23 -3.66
N GLN A 228 3.14 21.14 -3.37
CA GLN A 228 3.51 20.74 -1.99
C GLN A 228 4.98 20.35 -1.81
N GLY A 229 5.74 20.20 -2.89
CA GLY A 229 7.19 19.99 -2.85
C GLY A 229 7.62 18.61 -2.38
N ASN A 230 6.69 17.65 -2.32
CA ASN A 230 6.93 16.26 -1.97
C ASN A 230 5.93 15.38 -2.70
N ALA A 231 6.35 14.18 -3.13
CA ALA A 231 5.45 13.27 -3.83
C ALA A 231 4.26 12.83 -2.97
N VAL A 232 4.44 12.71 -1.64
CA VAL A 232 3.39 12.26 -0.72
C VAL A 232 3.39 13.10 0.55
N VAL A 233 2.28 13.77 0.82
CA VAL A 233 2.00 14.47 2.08
C VAL A 233 0.80 13.81 2.75
N ASN A 234 1.01 13.20 3.91
CA ASN A 234 -0.05 12.65 4.74
C ASN A 234 -0.66 13.74 5.60
N TYR A 235 -1.98 13.81 5.69
CA TYR A 235 -2.70 14.75 6.55
C TYR A 235 -3.21 13.99 7.75
N THR A 236 -2.60 14.20 8.91
CA THR A 236 -2.78 13.32 10.06
C THR A 236 -3.86 13.79 11.02
N ASP A 237 -4.42 14.98 10.85
CA ASP A 237 -5.53 15.52 11.64
C ASP A 237 -6.90 15.01 11.15
N ALA A 238 -7.88 14.96 12.06
CA ALA A 238 -9.25 14.54 11.74
C ALA A 238 -10.04 15.59 10.93
N GLU A 239 -9.69 16.88 11.02
CA GLU A 239 -10.44 17.95 10.33
C GLU A 239 -10.26 17.89 8.80
N THR A 240 -9.13 17.37 8.32
CA THR A 240 -8.85 17.20 6.89
C THR A 240 -9.50 15.92 6.34
N PRO A 241 -10.40 16.01 5.32
CA PRO A 241 -11.23 14.88 4.88
C PRO A 241 -10.51 13.81 4.05
N TYR A 242 -9.32 14.11 3.53
CA TYR A 242 -8.46 13.15 2.81
C TYR A 242 -7.33 12.65 3.73
N THR A 243 -6.81 11.47 3.44
CA THR A 243 -5.67 10.88 4.18
C THR A 243 -4.34 11.42 3.68
N ARG A 244 -4.20 11.64 2.37
CA ARG A 244 -2.98 12.19 1.77
C ARG A 244 -3.24 12.93 0.46
N ILE A 245 -2.29 13.77 0.09
CA ILE A 245 -2.15 14.32 -1.26
C ILE A 245 -0.91 13.73 -1.91
N ILE A 246 -1.07 13.28 -3.16
CA ILE A 246 -0.01 12.80 -4.03
C ILE A 246 0.27 13.87 -5.08
N GLU A 247 1.52 14.31 -5.22
CA GLU A 247 1.95 15.20 -6.31
C GLU A 247 2.87 14.42 -7.26
N HIS A 248 2.29 13.93 -8.36
CA HIS A 248 2.84 12.83 -9.16
C HIS A 248 4.19 13.13 -9.79
N LYS A 249 4.42 14.37 -10.22
CA LYS A 249 5.67 14.76 -10.90
C LYS A 249 6.92 14.50 -10.07
N HIS A 250 6.82 14.49 -8.75
CA HIS A 250 7.97 14.29 -7.87
C HIS A 250 8.50 12.85 -7.90
N PHE A 251 7.70 11.86 -8.33
CA PHE A 251 8.17 10.48 -8.49
C PHE A 251 9.25 10.31 -9.56
N GLU A 252 9.24 11.16 -10.59
CA GLU A 252 10.24 11.17 -11.68
C GLU A 252 11.05 12.47 -11.76
N PHE A 253 11.11 13.24 -10.66
CA PHE A 253 11.86 14.51 -10.59
C PHE A 253 11.44 15.52 -11.68
N GLY A 254 10.15 15.57 -12.01
CA GLY A 254 9.59 16.40 -13.07
C GLY A 254 9.75 17.91 -12.83
N SER A 255 9.85 18.66 -13.94
CA SER A 255 10.02 20.13 -13.99
C SER A 255 8.97 20.83 -14.87
N GLN A 256 7.85 20.14 -15.15
CA GLN A 256 6.77 20.65 -15.98
C GLN A 256 6.16 21.92 -15.37
N ALA A 257 5.65 22.83 -16.22
CA ALA A 257 5.06 24.11 -15.81
C ALA A 257 3.78 23.96 -14.95
N LYS A 258 3.02 22.87 -15.19
CA LYS A 258 1.82 22.49 -14.45
C LYS A 258 2.09 21.30 -13.56
N THR A 259 1.27 21.08 -12.53
CA THR A 259 1.35 19.92 -11.66
C THR A 259 0.00 19.21 -11.56
N ILE A 260 0.04 17.91 -11.28
CA ILE A 260 -1.16 17.09 -11.08
C ILE A 260 -1.08 16.53 -9.68
N ILE A 261 -2.14 16.78 -8.90
CA ILE A 261 -2.30 16.25 -7.57
C ILE A 261 -3.46 15.26 -7.49
N THR A 262 -3.39 14.35 -6.54
CA THR A 262 -4.49 13.46 -6.18
C THR A 262 -4.76 13.56 -4.69
N LYS A 263 -6.00 13.86 -4.30
CA LYS A 263 -6.49 13.72 -2.93
C LYS A 263 -7.03 12.31 -2.75
N GLU A 264 -6.49 11.57 -1.79
CA GLU A 264 -6.92 10.21 -1.46
C GLU A 264 -7.89 10.23 -0.27
N HIS A 265 -9.07 9.64 -0.44
CA HIS A 265 -10.06 9.44 0.61
C HIS A 265 -10.23 7.96 0.90
N SER A 266 -10.16 7.58 2.18
CA SER A 266 -10.55 6.23 2.58
C SER A 266 -12.07 6.06 2.49
N LYS A 267 -12.49 4.89 2.03
CA LYS A 267 -13.90 4.50 1.90
C LYS A 267 -14.09 3.10 2.50
N THR A 268 -15.20 2.86 3.17
CA THR A 268 -15.62 1.47 3.44
C THR A 268 -15.94 0.82 2.10
N TRP A 269 -15.38 -0.36 1.85
CA TRP A 269 -15.67 -1.07 0.61
C TRP A 269 -17.13 -1.55 0.59
N GLU A 270 -17.76 -1.39 -0.56
CA GLU A 270 -19.05 -1.97 -0.91
C GLU A 270 -18.92 -2.73 -2.24
N LYS A 271 -19.84 -3.65 -2.54
CA LYS A 271 -19.81 -4.36 -3.84
C LYS A 271 -19.79 -3.38 -5.01
N GLY A 272 -18.89 -3.63 -5.96
CA GLY A 272 -18.63 -2.75 -7.09
C GLY A 272 -17.52 -1.73 -6.85
N ASP A 273 -17.07 -1.54 -5.60
CA ASP A 273 -15.85 -0.79 -5.32
C ASP A 273 -14.60 -1.64 -5.58
N GLU A 274 -13.50 -0.97 -5.92
CA GLU A 274 -12.18 -1.58 -5.96
C GLU A 274 -11.70 -1.95 -4.54
N PRO A 275 -11.34 -3.22 -4.26
CA PRO A 275 -10.82 -3.66 -2.97
C PRO A 275 -9.32 -3.33 -2.84
N TYR A 276 -8.96 -2.40 -1.94
CA TYR A 276 -7.56 -1.98 -1.75
C TYR A 276 -6.88 -2.69 -0.58
N TYR A 277 -7.45 -2.62 0.63
CA TYR A 277 -6.83 -3.17 1.83
C TYR A 277 -7.73 -4.23 2.47
N PRO A 278 -7.27 -5.49 2.64
CA PRO A 278 -8.02 -6.49 3.37
C PRO A 278 -8.14 -6.09 4.85
N VAL A 279 -9.33 -6.24 5.44
CA VAL A 279 -9.54 -6.00 6.86
C VAL A 279 -9.13 -7.26 7.63
N ASN A 280 -7.91 -7.25 8.15
CA ASN A 280 -7.39 -8.36 8.93
C ASN A 280 -7.95 -8.32 10.36
N ASN A 281 -8.96 -9.15 10.63
CA ASN A 281 -9.53 -9.39 11.94
C ASN A 281 -9.91 -10.87 12.07
N ASP A 282 -10.28 -11.32 13.27
CA ASP A 282 -10.59 -12.74 13.49
C ASP A 282 -11.73 -13.23 12.60
N ARG A 283 -12.81 -12.46 12.42
CA ARG A 283 -13.94 -12.81 11.54
C ARG A 283 -13.46 -13.10 10.11
N ASN A 284 -12.78 -12.14 9.48
CA ASN A 284 -12.32 -12.26 8.09
C ASN A 284 -11.24 -13.33 7.95
N ASN A 285 -10.36 -13.50 8.93
CA ASN A 285 -9.34 -14.56 8.91
C ASN A 285 -9.98 -15.96 8.92
N HIS A 286 -11.04 -16.18 9.70
CA HIS A 286 -11.78 -17.45 9.70
C HIS A 286 -12.58 -17.65 8.41
N LEU A 287 -13.20 -16.59 7.89
CA LEU A 287 -13.93 -16.62 6.63
C LEU A 287 -13.01 -16.95 5.45
N TYR A 288 -11.87 -16.27 5.34
CA TYR A 288 -10.87 -16.53 4.31
C TYR A 288 -10.35 -17.97 4.38
N LYS A 289 -10.06 -18.50 5.57
CA LYS A 289 -9.66 -19.92 5.73
C LYS A 289 -10.72 -20.88 5.18
N SER A 290 -12.00 -20.54 5.32
CA SER A 290 -13.10 -21.36 4.79
C SER A 290 -13.17 -21.27 3.26
N TYR A 291 -13.00 -20.08 2.68
CA TYR A 291 -12.87 -19.93 1.23
C TYR A 291 -11.63 -20.61 0.66
N LYS A 292 -10.51 -20.54 1.37
CA LYS A 292 -9.28 -21.24 0.97
C LYS A 292 -9.49 -22.75 0.85
N LYS A 293 -10.24 -23.38 1.77
CA LYS A 293 -10.57 -24.81 1.65
C LYS A 293 -11.35 -25.13 0.37
N LEU A 294 -12.29 -24.25 -0.01
CA LEU A 294 -13.05 -24.40 -1.26
C LEU A 294 -12.16 -24.19 -2.50
N ALA A 295 -11.22 -23.24 -2.42
CA ALA A 295 -10.21 -23.03 -3.46
C ALA A 295 -9.29 -24.24 -3.63
N ASP A 296 -8.88 -24.87 -2.52
CA ASP A 296 -8.03 -26.07 -2.54
C ASP A 296 -8.76 -27.29 -3.16
N GLU A 297 -10.09 -27.26 -3.25
CA GLU A 297 -10.90 -28.28 -3.97
C GLU A 297 -11.01 -28.00 -5.48
N GLN A 298 -10.61 -26.82 -5.98
CA GLN A 298 -10.63 -26.47 -7.41
C GLN A 298 -9.33 -26.90 -8.09
N GLY A 299 -9.22 -28.18 -8.46
CA GLY A 299 -7.98 -28.76 -8.96
C GLY A 299 -7.34 -28.09 -10.19
N ASN A 300 -8.12 -27.38 -11.02
CA ASN A 300 -7.63 -26.67 -12.21
C ASN A 300 -7.48 -25.16 -12.02
N VAL A 301 -7.71 -24.61 -10.81
CA VAL A 301 -7.63 -23.17 -10.55
C VAL A 301 -6.56 -22.85 -9.52
N ILE A 302 -5.61 -22.00 -9.90
CA ILE A 302 -4.64 -21.40 -8.98
C ILE A 302 -5.19 -20.06 -8.55
N PHE A 303 -5.38 -19.88 -7.25
CA PHE A 303 -5.68 -18.58 -6.66
C PHE A 303 -4.38 -17.86 -6.33
N GLY A 304 -4.29 -16.57 -6.67
CA GLY A 304 -3.08 -15.79 -6.48
C GLY A 304 -3.33 -14.29 -6.27
N GLY A 305 -2.23 -13.56 -6.09
CA GLY A 305 -2.27 -12.10 -5.94
C GLY A 305 -2.88 -11.62 -4.61
N ARG A 306 -3.06 -10.29 -4.51
CA ARG A 306 -3.57 -9.62 -3.31
C ARG A 306 -4.97 -10.12 -2.92
N LEU A 307 -5.85 -10.26 -3.92
CA LEU A 307 -7.27 -10.55 -3.71
C LEU A 307 -7.54 -12.06 -3.57
N GLY A 308 -6.91 -12.89 -4.41
CA GLY A 308 -7.05 -14.34 -4.32
C GLY A 308 -6.48 -14.92 -3.02
N HIS A 309 -5.43 -14.31 -2.47
CA HIS A 309 -4.85 -14.69 -1.18
C HIS A 309 -5.39 -13.90 0.02
N TYR A 310 -6.32 -12.97 -0.18
CA TYR A 310 -6.80 -12.04 0.86
C TYR A 310 -5.67 -11.47 1.72
N ARG A 311 -4.63 -10.95 1.07
CA ARG A 311 -3.40 -10.55 1.74
C ARG A 311 -2.87 -9.26 1.15
N TYR A 312 -2.49 -8.32 2.01
CA TYR A 312 -1.77 -7.13 1.59
C TYR A 312 -0.36 -7.50 1.16
N TYR A 313 -0.04 -7.26 -0.11
CA TYR A 313 1.26 -7.53 -0.72
C TYR A 313 1.85 -6.24 -1.29
N ASP A 314 3.13 -6.02 -1.02
CA ASP A 314 3.93 -5.08 -1.81
C ASP A 314 4.23 -5.67 -3.20
N MET A 315 4.59 -4.81 -4.16
CA MET A 315 4.82 -5.21 -5.56
C MET A 315 5.87 -6.33 -5.69
N HIS A 316 6.99 -6.24 -4.98
CA HIS A 316 8.02 -7.28 -5.04
C HIS A 316 7.54 -8.62 -4.45
N GLN A 317 6.66 -8.58 -3.45
CA GLN A 317 6.14 -9.80 -2.82
C GLN A 317 5.19 -10.54 -3.74
N VAL A 318 4.35 -9.81 -4.51
CA VAL A 318 3.47 -10.44 -5.50
C VAL A 318 4.27 -10.96 -6.71
N ILE A 319 5.34 -10.27 -7.13
CA ILE A 319 6.26 -10.80 -8.14
C ILE A 319 6.91 -12.10 -7.65
N GLY A 320 7.51 -12.09 -6.46
CA GLY A 320 8.12 -13.29 -5.88
C GLY A 320 7.14 -14.45 -5.72
N ALA A 321 5.90 -14.17 -5.29
CA ALA A 321 4.85 -15.18 -5.19
C ALA A 321 4.46 -15.76 -6.56
N ALA A 322 4.37 -14.92 -7.59
CA ALA A 322 4.07 -15.37 -8.95
C ALA A 322 5.21 -16.21 -9.54
N LEU A 323 6.46 -15.77 -9.40
CA LEU A 323 7.64 -16.52 -9.85
C LEU A 323 7.73 -17.89 -9.17
N GLN A 324 7.48 -17.96 -7.86
CA GLN A 324 7.45 -19.23 -7.14
C GLN A 324 6.31 -20.13 -7.60
N CYS A 325 5.13 -19.56 -7.88
CA CYS A 325 3.99 -20.31 -8.41
C CYS A 325 4.32 -20.94 -9.77
N VAL A 326 4.96 -20.18 -10.66
CA VAL A 326 5.38 -20.67 -11.98
C VAL A 326 6.36 -21.85 -11.84
N ARG A 327 7.37 -21.74 -10.95
CA ARG A 327 8.30 -22.85 -10.68
C ARG A 327 7.58 -24.11 -10.23
N ASN A 328 6.68 -23.99 -9.24
CA ASN A 328 5.95 -25.15 -8.71
C ASN A 328 5.03 -25.86 -9.72
N GLU A 329 4.62 -25.17 -10.78
CA GLU A 329 3.69 -25.70 -11.79
C GLU A 329 4.39 -26.15 -13.07
N LEU A 330 5.62 -25.68 -13.34
CA LEU A 330 6.40 -26.01 -14.52
C LEU A 330 7.59 -26.95 -14.23
N ASP A 331 8.04 -27.05 -12.99
CA ASP A 331 8.97 -28.09 -12.51
C ASP A 331 8.20 -29.38 -12.17
#